data_AF-A0A1S8WZW9-F1
#
_entry.id   AF-A0A1S8WZW9-F1
#
_cell.length_a   1.000
_cell.length_b   1.000
_cell.length_c   1.000
_cell.angle_alpha   90.00
_cell.angle_beta   90.00
_cell.angle_gamma   90.00
#
_symmetry.space_group_name_H-M   'P 1'
#
loop_
_entity.id
_entity.type
_entity.pdbx_description
1 polymer ?
#
loop_
_entity_poly.entity_id
_entity_poly.type
_entity_poly.pdbx_seq_one_letter_code
_entity_poly.pdbx_strand_id
1 'polypeptide(L)'
;MGIRRGFRRLRLNGLCNAQQLCQFPGALQNFAMEEFGSNSICLDHDRQDPWRIQTEIGFSDLKMLGASCHRHRCVRGSGLEVTIGNSTYTCPLEGGSIKLNVEAPSGRLLGSVHCPICETLCPMELYGWKNADHFGTLADLELALVE
;
A
#
# COMPACT_ATOMS: atom_id res chain seq x y z
N MET A 1 34.36 7.88 7.04
CA MET A 1 33.44 6.71 7.08
C MET A 1 32.21 7.06 7.90
N GLY A 2 31.08 7.40 7.27
CA GLY A 2 29.82 7.71 7.97
C GLY A 2 28.95 6.46 8.12
N ILE A 3 28.50 6.18 9.34
CA ILE A 3 27.75 4.99 9.74
C ILE A 3 26.39 4.97 9.00
N ARG A 4 26.26 4.13 7.97
CA ARG A 4 24.99 3.79 7.31
C ARG A 4 24.15 2.90 8.24
N ARG A 5 23.55 3.46 9.29
CA ARG A 5 22.57 2.76 10.13
C ARG A 5 21.21 3.41 9.93
N GLY A 6 20.46 2.89 8.98
CA GLY A 6 19.08 3.30 8.73
C GLY A 6 18.42 2.36 7.75
N PHE A 7 17.55 1.48 8.25
CA PHE A 7 16.50 0.79 7.51
C PHE A 7 16.92 -0.11 6.32
N ARG A 8 17.83 -1.08 6.55
CA ARG A 8 17.93 -2.29 5.70
C ARG A 8 17.18 -3.51 6.26
N ARG A 9 16.28 -3.32 7.23
CA ARG A 9 15.67 -4.42 8.01
C ARG A 9 14.14 -4.58 7.90
N LEU A 10 13.51 -4.08 6.84
CA LEU A 10 12.11 -4.43 6.49
C LEU A 10 11.97 -5.17 5.14
N ARG A 11 13.09 -5.53 4.50
CA ARG A 11 13.12 -6.36 3.28
C ARG A 11 13.21 -7.86 3.55
N LEU A 12 12.64 -8.34 4.65
CA LEU A 12 12.50 -9.77 4.87
C LEU A 12 11.01 -10.07 4.90
N ASN A 13 10.44 -10.17 3.69
CA ASN A 13 9.15 -10.77 3.37
C ASN A 13 7.89 -9.89 3.30
N GLY A 14 7.98 -8.55 3.43
CA GLY A 14 6.81 -7.67 3.27
C GLY A 14 5.71 -7.80 4.35
N LEU A 15 5.92 -8.68 5.32
CA LEU A 15 4.99 -8.96 6.42
C LEU A 15 5.28 -8.05 7.62
N CYS A 16 4.26 -7.33 8.09
CA CYS A 16 4.30 -6.47 9.27
C CYS A 16 3.99 -7.27 10.54
N ASN A 17 4.89 -8.19 10.92
CA ASN A 17 4.67 -9.18 11.99
C ASN A 17 5.23 -8.79 13.36
N ALA A 18 5.93 -7.66 13.49
CA ALA A 18 6.44 -7.19 14.78
C ALA A 18 6.20 -5.69 14.95
N GLN A 19 5.65 -5.33 16.13
CA GLN A 19 5.53 -3.97 16.65
C GLN A 19 6.90 -3.35 16.99
N GLN A 20 7.94 -3.55 16.18
CA GLN A 20 9.21 -2.83 16.36
C GLN A 20 9.12 -1.46 15.70
N LEU A 21 8.12 -0.71 16.15
CA LEU A 21 7.93 0.75 16.14
C LEU A 21 8.83 1.51 15.15
N CYS A 22 8.25 2.02 14.06
CA CYS A 22 8.76 3.24 13.40
C CYS A 22 8.53 4.48 14.30
N GLN A 23 8.72 4.33 15.62
CA GLN A 23 8.74 5.45 16.54
C GLN A 23 10.08 6.16 16.36
N PHE A 24 10.02 7.40 15.90
CA PHE A 24 11.08 8.34 16.20
C PHE A 24 11.29 8.34 17.73
N PRO A 25 12.51 8.18 18.24
CA PRO A 25 12.76 8.26 19.67
C PRO A 25 12.22 9.59 20.20
N GLY A 26 11.09 9.55 20.93
CA GLY A 26 10.36 10.72 21.43
C GLY A 26 8.92 10.89 20.94
N ALA A 27 8.47 10.15 19.92
CA ALA A 27 7.09 10.23 19.45
C ALA A 27 6.18 9.26 20.22
N LEU A 28 5.42 9.78 21.20
CA LEU A 28 4.28 9.07 21.80
C LEU A 28 3.12 8.86 20.80
N GLN A 29 3.22 9.42 19.59
CA GLN A 29 2.15 9.52 18.60
C GLN A 29 2.47 8.71 17.34
N ASN A 30 1.51 7.91 16.89
CA ASN A 30 1.56 7.17 15.62
C ASN A 30 1.22 8.08 14.42
N PHE A 31 2.13 8.98 14.05
CA PHE A 31 1.93 9.90 12.90
C PHE A 31 1.77 9.17 11.56
N ALA A 32 2.36 7.99 11.45
CA ALA A 32 2.31 7.18 10.24
C ALA A 32 1.03 6.34 10.14
N MET A 33 0.16 6.38 11.16
CA MET A 33 -1.05 5.57 11.28
C MET A 33 -0.82 4.09 11.01
N GLU A 34 0.29 3.56 11.53
CA GLU A 34 0.65 2.16 11.32
C GLU A 34 -0.33 1.20 11.99
N GLU A 35 -0.70 0.14 11.28
CA GLU A 35 -1.42 -1.02 11.79
C GLU A 35 -0.60 -2.28 11.51
N PHE A 36 -0.27 -3.03 12.56
CA PHE A 36 0.52 -4.27 12.49
C PHE A 36 -0.39 -5.49 12.61
N GLY A 37 -0.04 -6.59 11.94
CA GLY A 37 -0.82 -7.82 11.97
C GLY A 37 -0.57 -8.71 10.75
N SER A 38 -1.21 -9.88 10.73
CA SER A 38 -1.13 -10.82 9.61
C SER A 38 -1.70 -10.24 8.30
N ASN A 39 -2.62 -9.29 8.42
CA ASN A 39 -3.26 -8.63 7.30
C ASN A 39 -2.65 -7.25 7.03
N SER A 40 -1.40 -7.03 7.44
CA SER A 40 -0.69 -5.77 7.22
C SER A 40 0.53 -5.95 6.33
N ILE A 41 0.72 -5.00 5.43
CA ILE A 41 1.85 -4.93 4.49
C ILE A 41 2.65 -3.65 4.70
N CYS A 42 3.93 -3.72 4.36
CA CYS A 42 4.81 -2.55 4.37
C CYS A 42 4.66 -1.80 3.04
N LEU A 43 4.29 -0.52 3.11
CA LEU A 43 4.21 0.39 1.96
C LEU A 43 5.38 1.36 1.99
N ASP A 44 6.14 1.40 0.89
CA ASP A 44 7.23 2.36 0.72
C ASP A 44 6.66 3.76 0.50
N HIS A 45 7.25 4.77 1.13
CA HIS A 45 6.85 6.17 0.92
C HIS A 45 7.50 6.71 -0.34
N ASP A 46 6.73 7.44 -1.14
CA ASP A 46 7.27 8.06 -2.35
C ASP A 46 8.23 9.19 -1.96
N ARG A 47 9.50 9.06 -2.37
CA ARG A 47 10.52 10.06 -2.04
C ARG A 47 10.35 11.37 -2.79
N GLN A 48 9.59 11.36 -3.89
CA GLN A 48 9.29 12.54 -4.70
C GLN A 48 8.06 13.30 -4.16
N ASP A 49 7.17 12.61 -3.45
CA ASP A 49 6.01 13.18 -2.76
C ASP A 49 5.97 12.70 -1.28
N PRO A 50 6.92 13.18 -0.45
CA PRO A 50 7.08 12.71 0.91
C PRO A 50 5.87 13.08 1.78
N TRP A 51 5.65 12.28 2.82
CA TRP A 51 4.56 12.50 3.74
C TRP A 51 4.71 13.80 4.51
N ARG A 52 3.59 14.49 4.76
CA ARG A 52 3.49 15.71 5.55
C ARG A 52 2.17 15.76 6.30
N ILE A 53 2.19 16.34 7.49
CA ILE A 53 0.99 16.63 8.28
C ILE A 53 0.63 18.09 8.09
N GLN A 54 -0.58 18.35 7.62
CA GLN A 54 -1.18 19.67 7.55
C GLN A 54 -2.01 19.92 8.81
N THR A 55 -1.70 21.01 9.50
CA THR A 55 -2.43 21.53 10.66
C THR A 55 -2.93 22.94 10.37
N GLU A 56 -3.69 23.53 11.29
CA GLU A 56 -4.11 24.93 11.18
C GLU A 56 -2.93 25.91 11.11
N ILE A 57 -1.81 25.57 11.76
CA ILE A 57 -0.61 26.42 11.85
C ILE A 57 0.41 26.17 10.73
N GLY A 58 0.17 25.20 9.84
CA GLY A 58 1.04 24.91 8.69
C GLY A 58 1.36 23.43 8.48
N PHE A 59 2.47 23.16 7.79
CA PHE A 59 2.90 21.81 7.40
C PHE A 59 4.11 21.33 8.21
N SER A 60 4.11 20.07 8.60
CA SER A 60 5.26 19.36 9.16
C SER A 60 5.64 18.19 8.25
N ASP A 61 6.87 18.19 7.74
CA ASP A 61 7.36 17.15 6.84
C ASP A 61 7.79 15.89 7.61
N LEU A 62 7.39 14.72 7.13
CA LEU A 62 7.76 13.40 7.65
C LEU A 62 8.78 12.70 6.75
N LYS A 63 9.65 13.45 6.07
CA LYS A 63 10.65 12.97 5.08
C LYS A 63 11.56 11.84 5.55
N MET A 64 11.74 11.71 6.86
CA MET A 64 12.59 10.67 7.46
C MET A 64 11.87 9.31 7.56
N LEU A 65 10.55 9.27 7.39
CA LEU A 65 9.80 8.03 7.25
C LEU A 65 10.00 7.50 5.82
N GLY A 66 10.57 6.31 5.70
CA GLY A 66 10.82 5.67 4.41
C GLY A 66 9.75 4.65 3.99
N ALA A 67 9.03 4.11 4.96
CA ALA A 67 7.96 3.12 4.76
C ALA A 67 7.09 3.06 6.02
N SER A 68 5.88 2.53 5.91
CA SER A 68 5.02 2.24 7.07
C SER A 68 4.10 1.04 6.85
N CYS A 69 3.66 0.43 7.95
CA CYS A 69 2.82 -0.78 7.95
C CYS A 69 1.32 -0.45 7.94
N HIS A 70 0.57 -1.01 6.99
CA HIS A 70 -0.86 -0.74 6.82
C HIS A 70 -1.65 -2.00 6.56
N ARG A 71 -2.88 -2.02 7.05
CA ARG A 71 -3.82 -3.10 6.75
C ARG A 71 -4.09 -3.15 5.26
N HIS A 72 -4.19 -4.35 4.72
CA HIS A 72 -4.60 -4.60 3.34
C HIS A 72 -5.72 -5.63 3.27
N ARG A 73 -6.41 -5.65 2.13
CA ARG A 73 -7.33 -6.72 1.75
C ARG A 73 -7.35 -6.88 0.24
N CYS A 74 -7.60 -8.10 -0.21
CA CYS A 74 -7.85 -8.40 -1.61
C CYS A 74 -9.35 -8.35 -1.87
N VAL A 75 -9.77 -7.52 -2.83
CA VAL A 75 -11.17 -7.29 -3.17
C VAL A 75 -11.45 -7.81 -4.59
N ARG A 76 -12.50 -8.62 -4.71
CA ARG A 76 -12.88 -9.21 -5.99
C ARG A 76 -13.20 -8.14 -7.04
N GLY A 77 -12.45 -8.14 -8.14
CA GLY A 77 -12.65 -7.21 -9.27
C GLY A 77 -11.98 -5.83 -9.13
N SER A 78 -11.44 -5.51 -7.94
CA SER A 78 -10.74 -4.24 -7.67
C SER A 78 -9.26 -4.44 -7.36
N GLY A 79 -8.84 -5.64 -6.94
CA GLY A 79 -7.45 -5.95 -6.63
C GLY A 79 -7.09 -5.70 -5.18
N LEU A 80 -5.96 -5.04 -4.95
CA LEU A 80 -5.42 -4.75 -3.63
C LEU A 80 -5.97 -3.42 -3.10
N GLU A 81 -6.57 -3.45 -1.92
CA GLU A 81 -6.90 -2.25 -1.15
C GLU A 81 -6.04 -2.16 0.10
N VAL A 82 -5.61 -0.94 0.42
CA VAL A 82 -4.85 -0.62 1.62
C VAL A 82 -5.62 0.40 2.46
N THR A 83 -5.57 0.23 3.77
CA THR A 83 -6.23 1.12 4.73
C THR A 83 -5.17 1.89 5.50
N ILE A 84 -5.25 3.21 5.43
CA ILE A 84 -4.35 4.15 6.11
C ILE A 84 -5.23 5.03 6.99
N GLY A 85 -5.09 4.88 8.32
CA GLY A 85 -6.03 5.50 9.26
C GLY A 85 -7.47 5.00 9.03
N ASN A 86 -8.39 5.93 8.77
CA ASN A 86 -9.79 5.62 8.45
C ASN A 86 -10.10 5.59 6.94
N SER A 87 -9.09 5.77 6.10
CA SER A 87 -9.25 5.91 4.65
C SER A 87 -8.76 4.65 3.93
N THR A 88 -9.50 4.23 2.90
CA THR A 88 -9.13 3.07 2.07
C THR A 88 -8.79 3.52 0.66
N TYR A 89 -7.70 2.99 0.13
CA TYR A 89 -7.19 3.30 -1.20
C TYR A 89 -7.04 2.01 -2.01
N THR A 90 -7.46 2.05 -3.26
CA THR A 90 -7.24 0.96 -4.21
C THR A 90 -5.89 1.16 -4.89
N CYS A 91 -5.05 0.12 -4.83
CA CYS A 91 -3.77 0.10 -5.52
C CYS A 91 -3.94 -0.21 -7.01
N PRO A 92 -3.12 0.38 -7.91
CA PRO A 92 -3.05 -0.05 -9.29
C PRO A 92 -2.62 -1.52 -9.39
N LEU A 93 -3.17 -2.26 -10.36
CA LEU A 93 -2.90 -3.69 -10.53
C LEU A 93 -1.39 -3.97 -10.77
N GLU A 94 -0.78 -3.15 -11.62
CA GLU A 94 0.66 -3.19 -11.96
C GLU A 94 1.57 -2.60 -10.88
N GLY A 95 1.02 -2.22 -9.72
CA GLY A 95 1.72 -1.45 -8.70
C GLY A 95 1.96 0.01 -9.11
N GLY A 96 2.66 0.75 -8.27
CA GLY A 96 3.00 2.16 -8.51
C GLY A 96 2.50 3.11 -7.41
N SER A 97 2.65 4.41 -7.64
CA SER A 97 2.33 5.42 -6.61
C SER A 97 0.84 5.73 -6.53
N ILE A 98 0.32 5.82 -5.30
CA ILE A 98 -0.99 6.40 -4.99
C ILE A 98 -0.82 7.61 -4.09
N LYS A 99 -1.66 8.62 -4.31
CA LYS A 99 -1.67 9.85 -3.53
C LYS A 99 -2.64 9.74 -2.36
N LEU A 100 -2.17 10.18 -1.21
CA LEU A 100 -2.86 10.10 0.06
C LEU A 100 -3.36 11.48 0.51
N ASN A 101 -4.52 11.44 1.16
CA ASN A 101 -5.13 12.56 1.83
C ASN A 101 -6.04 12.00 2.93
N VAL A 102 -5.49 11.88 4.14
CA VAL A 102 -6.12 11.17 5.26
C VAL A 102 -6.27 12.12 6.45
N GLU A 103 -7.45 12.17 7.03
CA GLU A 103 -7.66 12.87 8.30
C GLU A 103 -7.08 12.06 9.45
N ALA A 104 -6.19 12.66 10.23
CA ALA A 104 -5.60 12.05 11.42
C ALA A 104 -5.80 12.95 12.64
N PRO A 105 -5.69 12.42 13.88
CA PRO A 105 -5.80 13.23 15.09
C PRO A 105 -4.78 14.38 15.16
N SER A 106 -3.63 14.22 14.50
CA SER A 106 -2.57 15.23 14.43
C SER A 106 -2.76 16.25 13.31
N GLY A 107 -3.85 16.20 12.55
CA GLY A 107 -4.07 16.96 11.33
C GLY A 107 -4.18 16.06 10.09
N ARG A 108 -4.18 16.66 8.91
CA ARG A 108 -4.36 15.94 7.64
C ARG A 108 -3.02 15.42 7.10
N LEU A 109 -2.89 14.11 6.98
CA LEU A 109 -1.74 13.46 6.34
C LEU A 109 -1.88 13.52 4.83
N LEU A 110 -0.85 14.06 4.17
CA LEU A 110 -0.72 14.15 2.72
C LEU A 110 0.59 13.50 2.28
N GLY A 111 0.64 13.02 1.04
CA GLY A 111 1.86 12.49 0.40
C GLY A 111 1.52 11.33 -0.52
N SER A 112 2.49 10.51 -0.88
CA SER A 112 2.24 9.31 -1.69
C SER A 112 2.93 8.07 -1.13
N VAL A 113 2.42 6.90 -1.49
CA VAL A 113 3.04 5.59 -1.22
C VAL A 113 3.10 4.75 -2.48
N HIS A 114 4.06 3.85 -2.53
CA HIS A 114 4.18 2.85 -3.58
C HIS A 114 3.42 1.58 -3.20
N CYS A 115 2.39 1.29 -3.97
CA CYS A 115 1.71 0.00 -3.95
C CYS A 115 2.58 -1.08 -4.61
N PRO A 116 2.60 -2.29 -4.04
CA PRO A 116 3.15 -3.46 -4.71
C PRO A 116 2.26 -3.88 -5.89
N ILE A 117 2.80 -4.71 -6.77
CA ILE A 117 2.01 -5.38 -7.82
C ILE A 117 0.97 -6.28 -7.14
N CYS A 118 -0.30 -6.15 -7.53
CA CYS A 118 -1.42 -6.83 -6.87
C CYS A 118 -1.23 -8.34 -6.81
N GLU A 119 -0.68 -8.94 -7.89
CA GLU A 119 -0.44 -10.37 -8.02
C GLU A 119 0.55 -10.94 -7.00
N THR A 120 1.40 -10.09 -6.43
CA THR A 120 2.39 -10.51 -5.42
C THR A 120 1.78 -10.74 -4.05
N LEU A 121 0.55 -10.26 -3.82
CA LEU A 121 -0.17 -10.36 -2.54
C LEU A 121 -1.52 -11.04 -2.66
N CYS A 122 -2.24 -10.79 -3.76
CA CYS A 122 -3.57 -11.32 -3.99
C CYS A 122 -3.52 -12.52 -4.95
N PRO A 123 -4.33 -13.58 -4.72
CA PRO A 123 -4.55 -14.65 -5.69
C PRO A 123 -5.20 -14.13 -6.99
N MET A 124 -4.79 -14.66 -8.15
CA MET A 124 -5.32 -14.28 -9.49
C MET A 124 -6.85 -14.33 -9.59
N GLU A 125 -7.48 -15.28 -8.89
CA GLU A 125 -8.94 -15.46 -8.88
C GLU A 125 -9.71 -14.24 -8.33
N LEU A 126 -9.02 -13.35 -7.60
CA LEU A 126 -9.62 -12.17 -6.98
C LEU A 126 -9.52 -10.89 -7.82
N TYR A 127 -8.69 -10.79 -8.87
CA TYR A 127 -8.56 -9.53 -9.64
C TYR A 127 -8.69 -9.70 -11.16
N GLY A 128 -9.17 -10.86 -11.62
CA GLY A 128 -9.16 -11.26 -13.02
C GLY A 128 -10.52 -11.53 -13.71
N TRP A 129 -11.55 -10.71 -13.52
CA TRP A 129 -12.76 -10.74 -14.38
C TRP A 129 -12.83 -9.52 -15.32
N LYS A 130 -11.68 -9.00 -15.76
CA LYS A 130 -11.60 -8.04 -16.87
C LYS A 130 -10.76 -8.52 -18.06
N ASN A 131 -10.23 -9.75 -18.02
CA ASN A 131 -9.52 -10.36 -19.14
C ASN A 131 -10.35 -11.42 -19.88
N ALA A 132 -11.67 -11.44 -19.71
CA ALA A 132 -12.59 -12.29 -20.46
C ALA A 132 -12.98 -11.70 -21.84
N ASP A 133 -12.18 -10.77 -22.38
CA ASP A 133 -12.38 -10.23 -23.73
C ASP A 133 -11.28 -10.66 -24.71
N HIS A 134 -10.37 -11.58 -24.33
CA HIS A 134 -9.32 -12.05 -25.26
C HIS A 134 -8.92 -13.52 -25.15
N PHE A 135 -9.74 -14.37 -24.55
CA PHE A 135 -9.77 -15.79 -24.90
C PHE A 135 -11.20 -16.29 -24.68
N GLY A 136 -11.87 -16.60 -25.78
CA GLY A 136 -13.20 -17.19 -25.80
C GLY A 136 -13.27 -18.35 -24.82
N THR A 137 -14.41 -18.45 -24.16
CA THR A 137 -14.69 -19.60 -23.31
C THR A 137 -14.61 -20.87 -24.16
N LEU A 138 -14.26 -22.01 -23.55
CA LEU A 138 -14.31 -23.31 -24.24
C LEU A 138 -15.71 -23.66 -24.79
N ALA A 139 -16.74 -22.84 -24.53
CA ALA A 139 -18.06 -22.92 -25.14
C ALA A 139 -18.13 -22.33 -26.57
N ASP A 140 -17.14 -21.56 -27.02
CA ASP A 140 -17.10 -20.94 -28.36
C ASP A 140 -16.41 -21.82 -29.42
N LEU A 141 -15.78 -22.93 -29.00
CA LEU A 141 -15.10 -23.89 -29.88
C LEU A 141 -16.02 -24.93 -30.52
N GLU A 142 -17.30 -25.01 -30.11
CA GLU A 142 -18.28 -25.95 -30.70
C GLU A 142 -18.98 -25.40 -31.95
N LEU A 143 -18.80 -24.12 -32.31
CA LEU A 143 -19.47 -23.51 -33.47
C LEU A 143 -18.59 -23.41 -34.74
N ALA A 144 -17.35 -23.90 -34.72
CA ALA A 144 -16.40 -23.79 -35.84
C ALA A 144 -16.11 -25.12 -36.56
N LEU A 145 -16.92 -26.16 -36.38
CA LEU A 145 -16.78 -27.46 -37.07
C LEU A 145 -18.00 -27.87 -37.91
N VAL A 146 -18.82 -26.91 -38.35
CA VAL A 146 -19.85 -27.16 -39.37
C VAL A 146 -19.68 -26.14 -40.50
N GLU A 147 -18.67 -26.37 -41.33
CA GLU A 147 -18.76 -26.10 -42.78
C GLU A 147 -18.85 -27.43 -43.53
#